data_AF-A0A3D4CQX6-F1
#
_entry.id   AF-A0A3D4CQX6-F1
#
_cell.length_a   1.000
_cell.length_b   1.000
_cell.length_c   1.000
_cell.angle_alpha   90.00
_cell.angle_beta   90.00
_cell.angle_gamma   90.00
#
_symmetry.space_group_name_H-M   'P 1'
#
loop_
_entity.id
_entity.type
_entity.pdbx_description
1 polymer ?
#
loop_
_entity_poly.entity_id
_entity_poly.type
_entity_poly.pdbx_seq_one_letter_code
_entity_poly.pdbx_strand_id
1 'polypeptide(L)'
;MSQVNIAIVGLGFGAEFIPIYQRHPQANMYAICQRTEESLNEIGDKYGIEKRYQNYDDVLRDPDITAVHINTPIPNHGEQSIAALEAGKHVACTVPMATSLKECEEIVRLSKANGLKYMMMETVVYAREFLYMKELYDSGELGKVQFLKASHQQDM
;
A
#
# COMPACT_ATOMS: atom_id res chain seq x y z
N MET A 1 9.50 -7.94 -18.49
CA MET A 1 8.33 -7.20 -17.98
C MET A 1 8.81 -5.80 -17.62
N SER A 2 8.05 -4.75 -17.92
CA SER A 2 8.38 -3.39 -17.49
C SER A 2 8.33 -3.29 -15.95
N GLN A 3 9.26 -2.56 -15.35
CA GLN A 3 9.24 -2.30 -13.90
C GLN A 3 8.05 -1.40 -13.54
N VAL A 4 7.45 -1.62 -12.37
CA VAL A 4 6.38 -0.77 -11.84
C VAL A 4 7.03 0.44 -11.18
N ASN A 5 6.78 1.63 -11.71
CA ASN A 5 7.18 2.89 -11.09
C ASN A 5 6.23 3.21 -9.95
N ILE A 6 6.74 3.20 -8.72
CA ILE A 6 5.97 3.34 -7.49
C ILE A 6 6.26 4.69 -6.85
N ALA A 7 5.21 5.33 -6.35
CA ALA A 7 5.33 6.49 -5.46
C ALA A 7 4.84 6.16 -4.05
N ILE A 8 5.65 6.44 -3.03
CA ILE A 8 5.20 6.33 -1.62
C ILE A 8 4.61 7.67 -1.20
N VAL A 9 3.41 7.64 -0.63
CA VAL A 9 2.67 8.83 -0.18
C VAL A 9 2.45 8.78 1.32
N GLY A 10 3.03 9.72 2.04
CA GLY A 10 3.15 9.68 3.50
C GLY A 10 4.43 8.96 3.93
N LEU A 11 5.38 9.69 4.50
CA LEU A 11 6.73 9.21 4.79
C LEU A 11 7.05 9.04 6.28
N GLY A 12 6.04 9.11 7.16
CA GLY A 12 6.21 8.71 8.56
C GLY A 12 6.50 7.22 8.64
N PHE A 13 5.46 6.40 8.80
CA PHE A 13 5.60 4.94 8.68
C PHE A 13 6.01 4.50 7.27
N GLY A 14 5.56 5.22 6.23
CA GLY A 14 5.77 4.83 4.84
C GLY A 14 7.23 4.77 4.37
N ALA A 15 8.15 5.47 5.05
CA ALA A 15 9.57 5.43 4.70
C ALA A 15 10.20 4.04 4.87
N GLU A 16 9.64 3.20 5.73
CA GLU A 16 10.11 1.82 5.96
C GLU A 16 9.91 0.91 4.73
N PHE A 17 9.03 1.29 3.79
CA PHE A 17 8.82 0.54 2.55
C PHE A 17 9.79 0.92 1.42
N ILE A 18 10.49 2.05 1.52
CA ILE A 18 11.42 2.52 0.48
C ILE A 18 12.48 1.43 0.17
N PRO A 19 13.19 0.85 1.15
CA PRO A 19 14.21 -0.17 0.89
C PRO A 19 13.62 -1.49 0.36
N ILE A 20 12.34 -1.75 0.58
CA ILE A 20 11.67 -2.94 0.07
C ILE A 20 11.50 -2.81 -1.44
N TYR A 21 11.00 -1.65 -1.92
CA TYR A 21 10.87 -1.40 -3.35
C TYR A 21 12.21 -1.26 -4.07
N GLN A 22 13.21 -0.62 -3.45
CA GLN A 22 14.56 -0.52 -4.04
C GLN A 22 15.22 -1.89 -4.26
N ARG A 23 14.89 -2.89 -3.43
CA ARG A 23 15.43 -4.26 -3.56
C ARG A 23 14.60 -5.16 -4.47
N HIS A 24 13.37 -4.78 -4.81
CA HIS A 24 12.48 -5.65 -5.56
C HIS A 24 12.76 -5.53 -7.07
N PRO A 25 13.11 -6.62 -7.79
CA PRO A 25 13.59 -6.54 -9.16
C PRO A 25 12.56 -6.01 -10.17
N GLN A 26 11.27 -6.12 -9.84
CA GLN A 26 10.16 -5.64 -10.69
C GLN A 26 9.59 -4.29 -10.25
N ALA A 27 10.14 -3.68 -9.20
CA ALA A 27 9.74 -2.36 -8.74
C ALA A 27 10.84 -1.34 -9.04
N ASN A 28 10.41 -0.13 -9.37
CA ASN A 28 11.27 1.04 -9.40
C ASN A 28 10.74 2.02 -8.34
N MET A 29 11.56 2.29 -7.33
CA MET A 29 11.24 3.27 -6.29
C MET A 29 11.40 4.68 -6.88
N TYR A 30 10.33 5.16 -7.51
CA TYR A 30 10.40 6.29 -8.44
C TYR A 30 10.23 7.64 -7.76
N ALA A 31 9.27 7.77 -6.84
CA ALA A 31 8.97 9.03 -6.20
C ALA A 31 8.53 8.89 -4.74
N ILE A 32 8.66 9.97 -3.98
CA ILE A 32 8.13 10.10 -2.63
C ILE A 32 7.28 11.37 -2.50
N CYS A 33 6.27 11.31 -1.63
CA CYS A 33 5.36 12.42 -1.39
C CYS A 33 5.10 12.66 0.10
N GLN A 34 5.35 13.88 0.56
CA GLN A 34 5.14 14.30 1.95
C GLN A 34 4.92 15.81 2.01
N ARG A 35 3.97 16.25 2.84
CA ARG A 35 3.60 17.67 2.96
C ARG A 35 4.73 18.55 3.52
N THR A 36 5.52 18.01 4.45
CA THR A 36 6.60 18.74 5.12
C THR A 36 7.87 18.62 4.28
N GLU A 37 8.31 19.73 3.69
CA GLU A 37 9.48 19.76 2.81
C GLU A 37 10.77 19.28 3.49
N GLU A 38 10.97 19.64 4.75
CA GLU A 38 12.15 19.21 5.53
C GLU A 38 12.25 17.69 5.60
N SER A 39 11.20 17.00 6.05
CA SER A 39 11.22 15.53 6.14
C SER A 39 11.18 14.85 4.77
N LEU A 40 10.53 15.47 3.78
CA LEU A 40 10.58 15.02 2.39
C LEU A 40 12.02 15.00 1.87
N ASN A 41 12.79 16.05 2.14
CA ASN A 41 14.17 16.17 1.71
C ASN A 41 15.11 15.25 2.49
N GLU A 42 14.98 15.20 3.82
CA GLU A 42 15.77 14.30 4.67
C GLU A 42 15.65 12.84 4.22
N ILE A 43 14.41 12.37 4.01
CA ILE A 43 14.12 10.99 3.60
C ILE A 43 14.57 10.77 2.15
N GLY A 44 14.33 11.74 1.27
CA GLY A 44 14.78 11.69 -0.11
C GLY A 44 16.30 11.57 -0.22
N ASP A 45 17.05 12.33 0.57
CA ASP A 45 18.51 12.29 0.59
C ASP A 45 19.02 10.97 1.19
N LYS A 46 18.44 10.55 2.32
CA LYS A 46 18.79 9.29 3.00
C LYS A 46 18.70 8.07 2.08
N TYR A 47 17.66 8.01 1.24
CA TYR A 47 17.40 6.87 0.37
C TYR A 47 17.77 7.10 -1.11
N GLY A 48 18.28 8.29 -1.46
CA GLY A 48 18.65 8.62 -2.84
C GLY A 48 17.47 8.71 -3.81
N ILE A 49 16.34 9.26 -3.37
CA ILE A 49 15.15 9.48 -4.20
C ILE A 49 15.12 10.93 -4.69
N GLU A 50 15.23 11.12 -5.99
CA GLU A 50 15.28 12.44 -6.63
C GLU A 50 13.87 13.04 -6.82
N LYS A 51 12.88 12.22 -7.20
CA LYS A 51 11.54 12.72 -7.49
C LYS A 51 10.71 12.86 -6.22
N ARG A 52 10.45 14.12 -5.84
CA ARG A 52 9.83 14.49 -4.56
C ARG A 52 8.63 15.39 -4.82
N TYR A 53 7.52 15.07 -4.17
CA TYR A 53 6.27 15.82 -4.29
C TYR A 53 5.79 16.29 -2.91
N GLN A 54 5.33 17.54 -2.81
CA GLN A 54 4.66 18.01 -1.59
C GLN A 54 3.14 17.83 -1.67
N ASN A 55 2.58 17.80 -2.88
CA ASN A 55 1.15 17.64 -3.11
C ASN A 55 0.85 16.30 -3.77
N TYR A 56 -0.19 15.64 -3.28
CA TYR A 56 -0.64 14.37 -3.84
C TYR A 56 -1.14 14.50 -5.28
N ASP A 57 -1.80 15.61 -5.62
CA ASP A 57 -2.27 15.86 -6.99
C ASP A 57 -1.14 15.93 -8.02
N ASP A 58 0.07 16.32 -7.61
CA ASP A 58 1.24 16.29 -8.50
C ASP A 58 1.68 14.85 -8.77
N VAL A 59 1.60 13.97 -7.76
CA VAL A 59 1.81 12.51 -7.92
C VAL A 59 0.78 11.94 -8.90
N LEU A 60 -0.49 12.33 -8.78
CA LEU A 60 -1.56 11.83 -9.64
C LEU A 60 -1.38 12.25 -11.10
N ARG A 61 -0.89 13.47 -11.34
CA ARG A 61 -0.66 14.02 -12.68
C ARG A 61 0.59 13.49 -13.38
N ASP A 62 1.51 12.88 -12.64
CA ASP A 62 2.74 12.32 -13.21
C ASP A 62 2.44 11.05 -14.01
N PRO A 63 2.61 11.05 -15.35
CA PRO A 63 2.29 9.90 -16.19
C PRO A 63 3.26 8.73 -15.99
N ASP A 64 4.46 8.98 -15.44
CA ASP A 64 5.46 7.94 -15.22
C ASP A 64 5.16 7.13 -13.95
N ILE A 65 4.31 7.63 -13.05
CA ILE A 65 3.92 6.91 -11.83
C ILE A 65 2.80 5.93 -12.17
N THR A 66 3.11 4.65 -12.15
CA THR A 66 2.16 3.56 -12.48
C THR A 66 1.39 3.05 -11.26
N ALA A 67 1.96 3.19 -10.06
CA ALA A 67 1.34 2.76 -8.82
C ALA A 67 1.66 3.72 -7.66
N VAL A 68 0.74 3.84 -6.71
CA VAL A 68 0.94 4.56 -5.46
C VAL A 68 0.88 3.61 -4.27
N HIS A 69 1.71 3.85 -3.27
CA HIS A 69 1.62 3.22 -1.95
C HIS A 69 1.27 4.28 -0.90
N ILE A 70 0.00 4.29 -0.50
CA ILE A 70 -0.59 5.24 0.45
C ILE A 70 -0.32 4.78 1.88
N ASN A 71 0.35 5.65 2.64
CA ASN A 71 0.78 5.49 4.03
C ASN A 71 0.41 6.74 4.87
N THR A 72 -0.59 7.49 4.41
CA THR A 72 -1.06 8.72 5.05
C THR A 72 -1.89 8.42 6.30
N PRO A 73 -2.36 9.42 7.07
CA PRO A 73 -3.32 9.19 8.14
C PRO A 73 -4.59 8.49 7.64
N ILE A 74 -5.14 7.61 8.49
CA ILE A 74 -6.29 6.73 8.19
C ILE A 74 -7.48 7.44 7.53
N PRO A 75 -7.91 8.65 7.97
CA PRO A 75 -9.05 9.33 7.34
C PRO A 75 -8.87 9.62 5.84
N ASN A 76 -7.63 9.66 5.35
CA ASN A 76 -7.34 10.01 3.96
C ASN A 76 -7.28 8.79 3.02
N HIS A 77 -7.29 7.56 3.55
CA HIS A 77 -7.07 6.35 2.76
C HIS A 77 -8.12 6.19 1.65
N GLY A 78 -9.39 6.43 1.99
CA GLY A 78 -10.52 6.30 1.07
C GLY A 78 -10.41 7.26 -0.11
N GLU A 79 -10.41 8.57 0.18
CA GLU A 79 -10.33 9.63 -0.83
C GLU A 79 -9.08 9.51 -1.71
N GLN A 80 -7.91 9.20 -1.14
CA GLN A 80 -6.67 9.11 -1.91
C GLN A 80 -6.66 7.88 -2.81
N SER A 81 -7.14 6.74 -2.32
CA SER A 81 -7.24 5.52 -3.12
C SER A 81 -8.18 5.70 -4.31
N ILE A 82 -9.33 6.36 -4.10
CA ILE A 82 -10.29 6.70 -5.15
C ILE A 82 -9.61 7.60 -6.20
N ALA A 83 -8.99 8.70 -5.76
CA ALA A 83 -8.34 9.65 -6.66
C ALA A 83 -7.21 9.01 -7.50
N ALA A 84 -6.42 8.11 -6.90
CA ALA A 84 -5.40 7.37 -7.66
C ALA A 84 -5.98 6.40 -8.69
N LEU A 85 -7.04 5.67 -8.34
CA LEU A 85 -7.70 4.77 -9.29
C LEU A 85 -8.36 5.54 -10.45
N GLU A 86 -8.96 6.69 -10.17
CA GLU A 86 -9.50 7.60 -11.19
C GLU A 86 -8.40 8.18 -12.08
N ALA A 87 -7.23 8.48 -11.52
CA ALA A 87 -6.03 8.91 -12.25
C ALA A 87 -5.32 7.79 -13.02
N GLY A 88 -5.88 6.57 -13.05
CA GLY A 88 -5.31 5.46 -13.83
C GLY A 88 -4.16 4.72 -13.15
N LYS A 89 -3.98 4.85 -11.83
CA LYS A 89 -2.85 4.27 -11.09
C LYS A 89 -3.28 3.06 -10.26
N HIS A 90 -2.39 2.05 -10.19
CA HIS A 90 -2.57 0.97 -9.21
C HIS A 90 -2.40 1.53 -7.79
N VAL A 91 -3.12 0.95 -6.83
CA VAL A 91 -3.10 1.41 -5.44
C VAL A 91 -2.70 0.28 -4.52
N ALA A 92 -1.72 0.55 -3.67
CA ALA A 92 -1.52 -0.14 -2.41
C ALA A 92 -1.79 0.85 -1.27
N CYS A 93 -2.52 0.44 -0.25
CA CYS A 93 -2.84 1.31 0.88
C CYS A 93 -2.65 0.56 2.19
N THR A 94 -2.04 1.20 3.18
CA THR A 94 -1.98 0.67 4.55
C THR A 94 -3.38 0.43 5.11
N VAL A 95 -3.46 -0.47 6.10
CA VAL A 95 -4.73 -0.79 6.76
C VAL A 95 -5.19 0.38 7.64
N PRO A 96 -6.52 0.61 7.77
CA PRO A 96 -7.61 -0.04 7.04
C PRO A 96 -7.79 0.53 5.63
N MET A 97 -8.55 -0.16 4.77
CA MET A 97 -8.84 0.29 3.39
C MET A 97 -9.45 1.71 3.31
N ALA A 98 -10.43 2.01 4.15
CA ALA A 98 -11.06 3.32 4.30
C ALA A 98 -11.83 3.37 5.63
N THR A 99 -12.38 4.53 5.97
CA THR A 99 -13.18 4.72 7.20
C THR A 99 -14.68 4.54 6.99
N SER A 100 -15.14 4.34 5.76
CA SER A 100 -16.55 4.12 5.45
C SER A 100 -16.76 2.98 4.44
N LEU A 101 -17.90 2.27 4.56
CA LEU A 101 -18.27 1.23 3.59
C LEU A 101 -18.46 1.81 2.19
N LYS A 102 -19.00 3.02 2.07
CA LYS A 102 -19.19 3.70 0.79
C LYS A 102 -17.87 3.88 0.03
N GLU A 103 -16.81 4.32 0.72
CA GLU A 103 -15.49 4.45 0.11
C GLU A 103 -14.90 3.08 -0.27
N CYS A 104 -15.05 2.07 0.60
CA CYS A 104 -14.61 0.70 0.28
C CYS A 104 -15.30 0.16 -0.98
N GLU A 105 -16.62 0.32 -1.09
CA GLU A 105 -17.41 -0.09 -2.25
C GLU A 105 -16.95 0.64 -3.52
N GLU A 106 -16.68 1.93 -3.42
CA GLU A 106 -16.24 2.75 -4.55
C GLU A 106 -14.84 2.35 -5.05
N ILE A 107 -13.90 2.09 -4.14
CA ILE A 107 -12.57 1.58 -4.49
C ILE A 107 -12.68 0.22 -5.21
N VAL A 108 -13.52 -0.69 -4.72
CA VAL A 108 -13.76 -1.98 -5.38
C VAL A 108 -14.36 -1.78 -6.77
N ARG A 109 -15.34 -0.88 -6.90
CA ARG A 109 -15.97 -0.55 -8.18
C ARG A 109 -14.95 -0.01 -9.18
N LEU A 110 -14.15 0.99 -8.79
CA LEU A 110 -13.13 1.62 -9.64
C LEU A 110 -12.02 0.65 -10.03
N SER A 111 -11.49 -0.14 -9.08
CA SER A 111 -10.47 -1.15 -9.39
C SER A 111 -10.97 -2.15 -10.44
N LYS A 112 -12.24 -2.57 -10.36
CA LYS A 112 -12.83 -3.47 -11.37
C LYS A 112 -13.08 -2.76 -12.70
N ALA A 113 -13.67 -1.58 -12.67
CA ALA A 113 -14.05 -0.84 -13.88
C ALA A 113 -12.84 -0.44 -14.72
N ASN A 114 -11.75 -0.03 -14.07
CA ASN A 114 -10.54 0.44 -14.75
C ASN A 114 -9.54 -0.69 -15.05
N GLY A 115 -9.81 -1.91 -14.59
CA GLY A 115 -8.86 -3.03 -14.68
C GLY A 115 -7.60 -2.85 -13.80
N LEU A 116 -7.58 -1.83 -12.94
CA LEU A 116 -6.50 -1.51 -12.03
C LEU A 116 -6.50 -2.44 -10.82
N LYS A 117 -5.40 -2.41 -10.07
CA LYS A 117 -5.23 -3.23 -8.88
C LYS A 117 -5.32 -2.34 -7.66
N TYR A 118 -6.11 -2.78 -6.69
CA TYR A 118 -6.08 -2.29 -5.33
C TYR A 118 -5.57 -3.40 -4.42
N MET A 119 -4.63 -3.09 -3.54
CA MET A 119 -4.14 -3.98 -2.51
C MET A 119 -4.21 -3.29 -1.14
N MET A 120 -4.98 -3.86 -0.22
CA MET A 120 -4.87 -3.52 1.18
C MET A 120 -3.59 -4.16 1.71
N MET A 121 -2.66 -3.35 2.20
CA MET A 121 -1.35 -3.76 2.71
C MET A 121 -1.46 -4.36 4.12
N GLU A 122 -2.37 -5.33 4.29
CA GLU A 122 -2.41 -6.19 5.48
C GLU A 122 -1.28 -7.21 5.38
N THR A 123 -0.25 -7.00 6.19
CA THR A 123 1.00 -7.78 6.10
C THR A 123 0.97 -9.03 6.97
N VAL A 124 0.16 -9.07 8.04
CA VAL A 124 0.19 -10.16 9.02
C VAL A 124 -0.21 -11.50 8.41
N VAL A 125 -1.12 -11.47 7.43
CA VAL A 125 -1.59 -12.68 6.72
C VAL A 125 -0.51 -13.33 5.85
N TYR A 126 0.62 -12.64 5.63
CA TYR A 126 1.78 -13.16 4.90
C TYR A 126 2.93 -13.59 5.83
N ALA A 127 2.76 -13.49 7.16
CA ALA A 127 3.74 -13.99 8.10
C ALA A 127 3.82 -15.52 8.05
N ARG A 128 5.00 -16.06 8.40
CA ARG A 128 5.32 -17.50 8.26
C ARG A 128 4.31 -18.38 8.99
N GLU A 129 3.85 -17.93 10.15
CA GLU A 129 2.89 -18.61 11.01
C GLU A 129 1.53 -18.75 10.32
N PHE A 130 1.05 -17.69 9.66
CA PHE A 130 -0.21 -17.73 8.92
C PHE A 130 -0.11 -18.55 7.64
N LEU A 131 1.01 -18.45 6.91
CA LEU A 131 1.25 -19.27 5.72
C LEU A 131 1.35 -20.76 6.08
N TYR A 132 2.01 -21.10 7.18
CA TYR A 132 2.09 -22.48 7.65
C TYR A 132 0.73 -23.02 8.11
N MET A 133 -0.04 -22.23 8.87
CA MET A 133 -1.41 -22.63 9.22
C MET A 133 -2.30 -22.82 7.99
N LYS A 134 -2.12 -21.98 6.95
CA LYS A 134 -2.79 -22.15 5.66
C LYS A 134 -2.38 -23.45 4.97
N GLU A 135 -1.09 -23.79 4.96
CA GLU A 135 -0.59 -25.04 4.39
C GLU A 135 -1.22 -26.26 5.07
N LEU A 136 -1.23 -26.32 6.40
CA LEU A 136 -1.84 -27.42 7.16
C LEU A 136 -3.35 -27.55 6.91
N TYR A 137 -4.02 -26.41 6.70
CA TYR A 137 -5.44 -26.40 6.33
C TYR A 137 -5.65 -26.94 4.91
N ASP A 138 -4.90 -26.42 3.93
CA ASP A 138 -5.04 -26.79 2.53
C ASP A 138 -4.63 -28.25 2.25
N SER A 139 -3.64 -28.78 2.99
CA SER A 139 -3.20 -30.18 2.88
C SER A 139 -4.17 -31.18 3.53
N GLY A 140 -5.12 -30.68 4.34
CA GLY A 140 -6.05 -31.50 5.11
C GLY A 140 -5.47 -32.08 6.40
N GLU A 141 -4.24 -31.74 6.78
CA GLU A 141 -3.62 -32.20 8.03
C GLU A 141 -4.39 -31.74 9.28
N LEU A 142 -5.02 -30.57 9.23
CA LEU A 142 -5.91 -30.10 10.30
C LEU A 142 -7.24 -30.86 10.38
N GLY A 143 -7.57 -31.67 9.38
CA GLY A 143 -8.87 -32.30 9.23
C GLY A 143 -9.99 -31.26 9.12
N LYS A 144 -11.18 -31.61 9.64
CA LYS A 144 -12.32 -30.69 9.65
C LYS A 144 -12.20 -29.70 10.80
N VAL A 145 -11.89 -28.45 10.51
CA VAL A 145 -11.91 -27.35 11.50
C VAL A 145 -13.32 -27.20 12.07
N GLN A 146 -13.47 -27.35 13.40
CA GLN A 146 -14.76 -27.21 14.09
C GLN A 146 -14.88 -25.92 14.91
N PHE A 147 -13.76 -25.34 15.32
CA PHE A 147 -13.73 -24.18 16.20
C PHE A 147 -12.44 -23.38 15.98
N LEU A 148 -12.55 -22.05 16.01
CA LEU A 148 -11.41 -21.14 15.94
C LEU A 148 -11.59 -20.04 17.00
N LYS A 149 -10.50 -19.74 17.70
CA LYS A 149 -10.41 -18.62 18.64
C LYS A 149 -9.10 -17.90 18.39
N ALA A 150 -9.16 -16.57 18.32
CA ALA A 150 -7.99 -15.72 18.18
C ALA A 150 -8.01 -14.63 19.25
N SER A 151 -6.83 -14.19 19.65
CA SER A 151 -6.64 -13.01 20.49
C SER A 151 -5.43 -12.25 19.97
N HIS A 152 -5.59 -10.96 19.74
CA HIS A 152 -4.48 -10.06 19.45
C HIS A 152 -4.28 -9.17 20.68
N GLN A 153 -3.20 -9.39 21.41
CA GLN A 153 -2.81 -8.53 22.53
C GLN A 153 -1.73 -7.59 22.02
N GLN A 154 -2.04 -6.30 22.05
CA GLN A 154 -1.12 -5.24 21.66
C GLN A 154 -0.95 -4.35 22.88
N ASP A 155 0.26 -4.31 23.43
CA ASP A 155 0.64 -3.24 24.34
C ASP A 155 0.81 -1.99 23.47
N MET A 156 -0.11 -1.03 23.61
CA MET A 156 -0.03 0.28 22.96
C MET A 156 0.82 1.24 23.79
#